data_AF-A0A949MVK4-F1
#
_entry.id   AF-A0A949MVK4-F1
#
_cell.length_a   1.000
_cell.length_b   1.000
_cell.length_c   1.000
_cell.angle_alpha   90.00
_cell.angle_beta   90.00
_cell.angle_gamma   90.00
#
_symmetry.space_group_name_H-M   'P 1'
#
loop_
_entity.id
_entity.type
_entity.pdbx_description
1 polymer ?
#
loop_
_entity_poly.entity_id
_entity_poly.type
_entity_poly.pdbx_seq_one_letter_code
_entity_poly.pdbx_strand_id
1 'polypeptide(L)'
;MSKNKKTFILVTIIAVVAGLLLFWGSHAPAVSGKVSLLGETSAVFGQAVQEFDFGTISMANGKVEHDFSFTNSGDSVVTVNRADTSCMCTEAVLNFGGKEFGPFGMAGMGFAPSINEVVPVGGEMNLRTIFDPAAHGPSGIGAIERQVTVYTDKGQFQVAFKALVTP
;
A
#
# COMPACT_ATOMS: atom_id res chain seq x y z
N MET A 1 42.66 -57.13 4.17
CA MET A 1 42.06 -56.21 5.17
C MET A 1 41.76 -54.82 4.59
N SER A 2 41.18 -54.71 3.37
CA SER A 2 41.01 -53.42 2.65
C SER A 2 39.60 -53.11 2.13
N LYS A 3 38.67 -54.09 2.11
CA LYS A 3 37.30 -53.88 1.60
C LYS A 3 36.47 -53.00 2.56
N ASN A 4 36.59 -53.18 3.87
CA ASN A 4 35.76 -52.47 4.85
C ASN A 4 36.12 -50.99 4.99
N LYS A 5 37.38 -50.60 4.73
CA LYS A 5 37.83 -49.20 4.76
C LYS A 5 37.25 -48.39 3.59
N LYS A 6 37.15 -49.00 2.40
CA LYS A 6 36.56 -48.35 1.21
C LYS A 6 35.05 -48.16 1.37
N THR A 7 34.36 -49.12 1.98
CA THR A 7 32.93 -49.00 2.27
C THR A 7 32.65 -47.90 3.31
N PHE A 8 33.47 -47.81 4.38
CA PHE A 8 33.34 -46.74 5.37
C PHE A 8 33.53 -45.35 4.76
N ILE A 9 34.56 -45.18 3.92
CA ILE A 9 34.84 -43.90 3.25
C ILE A 9 33.69 -43.48 2.33
N LEU A 10 33.12 -44.44 1.59
CA LEU A 10 31.99 -44.17 0.68
C LEU A 10 30.73 -43.71 1.43
N VAL A 11 30.41 -44.36 2.56
CA VAL A 11 29.24 -44.00 3.39
C VAL A 11 29.40 -42.61 4.01
N THR A 12 30.60 -42.26 4.47
CA THR A 12 30.86 -40.89 4.98
C THR A 12 30.76 -39.82 3.92
N ILE A 13 31.19 -40.08 2.67
CA ILE A 13 31.07 -39.10 1.59
C ILE A 13 29.60 -38.89 1.22
N ILE A 14 28.79 -39.96 1.16
CA ILE A 14 27.35 -39.86 0.88
C ILE A 14 26.63 -39.10 2.00
N ALA A 15 26.98 -39.34 3.26
CA ALA A 15 26.39 -38.62 4.40
C ALA A 15 26.74 -37.12 4.40
N VAL A 16 27.97 -36.76 4.04
CA VAL A 16 28.40 -35.35 3.93
C VAL A 16 27.72 -34.65 2.76
N VAL A 17 27.59 -35.31 1.61
CA VAL A 17 26.86 -34.75 0.45
C VAL A 17 25.37 -34.60 0.74
N ALA A 18 24.74 -35.57 1.41
CA ALA A 18 23.34 -35.47 1.84
C ALA A 18 23.15 -34.34 2.87
N GLY A 19 24.06 -34.18 3.82
CA GLY A 19 24.04 -33.08 4.80
C GLY A 19 24.19 -31.70 4.14
N LEU A 20 25.08 -31.57 3.16
CA LEU A 20 25.28 -30.33 2.39
C LEU A 20 24.06 -29.97 1.52
N LEU A 21 23.39 -30.97 0.92
CA LEU A 21 22.18 -30.76 0.14
C LEU A 21 21.00 -30.29 1.02
N LEU A 22 20.89 -30.78 2.25
CA LEU A 22 19.84 -30.37 3.19
C LEU A 22 20.09 -28.98 3.81
N PHE A 23 21.35 -28.57 3.97
CA PHE A 23 21.71 -27.24 4.48
C PHE A 23 21.57 -26.11 3.45
N TRP A 24 21.64 -26.43 2.15
CA TRP A 24 21.36 -25.46 1.08
C TRP A 24 19.89 -25.36 0.68
N GLY A 25 19.09 -26.42 0.90
CA GLY A 25 17.67 -26.45 0.53
C GLY A 25 16.72 -25.61 1.41
N SER A 26 17.21 -25.02 2.51
CA SER A 26 16.39 -24.28 3.49
C SER A 26 16.50 -22.75 3.41
N HIS A 27 17.24 -22.21 2.45
CA HIS A 27 17.26 -20.77 2.17
C HIS A 27 16.27 -20.44 1.06
N ALA A 28 14.98 -20.58 1.34
CA ALA A 28 13.98 -19.91 0.53
C ALA A 28 14.21 -18.40 0.70
N PRO A 29 14.46 -17.63 -0.38
CA PRO A 29 14.39 -16.18 -0.26
C PRO A 29 12.97 -15.86 0.23
N ALA A 30 12.85 -14.95 1.20
CA ALA A 30 11.57 -14.36 1.51
C ALA A 30 11.07 -13.73 0.20
N VAL A 31 10.15 -14.44 -0.47
CA VAL A 31 9.45 -13.91 -1.63
C VAL A 31 8.59 -12.82 -1.03
N SER A 32 9.09 -11.59 -1.07
CA SER A 32 8.30 -10.39 -0.83
C SER A 32 7.09 -10.53 -1.73
N GLY A 33 5.98 -10.94 -1.14
CA GLY A 33 4.74 -11.10 -1.85
C GLY A 33 4.41 -9.74 -2.44
N LYS A 34 4.66 -9.57 -3.73
CA LYS A 34 3.85 -8.64 -4.50
C LYS A 34 2.45 -9.21 -4.40
N VAL A 35 1.70 -8.73 -3.42
CA VAL A 35 0.25 -8.85 -3.42
C VAL A 35 -0.15 -8.30 -4.77
N SER A 36 -0.52 -9.21 -5.68
CA SER A 36 -1.15 -8.84 -6.94
C SER A 36 -2.47 -8.20 -6.53
N LEU A 37 -2.47 -6.86 -6.47
CA LEU A 37 -3.64 -6.04 -6.25
C LEU A 37 -4.58 -6.31 -7.43
N LEU A 38 -5.38 -7.35 -7.32
CA LEU A 38 -6.50 -7.60 -8.20
C LEU A 38 -7.58 -6.57 -7.87
N GLY A 39 -7.41 -5.39 -8.43
CA GLY A 39 -8.47 -4.46 -8.75
C GLY A 39 -8.05 -3.81 -10.04
N GLU A 40 -8.88 -3.89 -11.09
CA GLU A 40 -8.72 -3.05 -12.27
C GLU A 40 -8.50 -1.61 -11.81
N THR A 41 -7.24 -1.17 -11.85
CA THR A 41 -6.90 0.23 -11.71
C THR A 41 -7.64 0.91 -12.85
N SER A 42 -8.57 1.80 -12.52
CA SER A 42 -9.27 2.55 -13.55
C SER A 42 -8.22 3.31 -14.36
N ALA A 43 -7.89 2.81 -15.56
CA ALA A 43 -6.81 3.30 -16.42
C ALA A 43 -6.97 4.79 -16.80
N VAL A 44 -8.12 5.35 -16.44
CA VAL A 44 -8.57 6.72 -16.62
C VAL A 44 -7.78 7.74 -15.79
N PHE A 45 -7.24 7.37 -14.63
CA PHE A 45 -6.52 8.29 -13.72
C PHE A 45 -5.02 7.98 -13.57
N GLY A 46 -4.46 7.16 -14.48
CA GLY A 46 -3.07 6.70 -14.44
C GLY A 46 -2.96 5.25 -13.97
N GLN A 47 -2.11 4.47 -14.64
CA GLN A 47 -2.03 3.01 -14.44
C GLN A 47 -1.15 2.58 -13.26
N ALA A 48 -0.38 3.48 -12.65
CA ALA A 48 0.48 3.21 -11.51
C ALA A 48 -0.06 3.88 -10.24
N VAL A 49 0.01 3.16 -9.11
CA VAL A 49 -0.26 3.72 -7.78
C VAL A 49 0.69 4.90 -7.56
N GLN A 50 0.14 6.06 -7.20
CA GLN A 50 0.96 7.20 -6.82
C GLN A 50 1.44 7.00 -5.38
N GLU A 51 2.74 7.19 -5.15
CA GLU A 51 3.38 7.03 -3.84
C GLU A 51 3.98 8.34 -3.36
N PHE A 52 3.84 8.63 -2.06
CA PHE A 52 4.51 9.74 -1.40
C PHE A 52 5.33 9.28 -0.19
N ASP A 53 6.47 9.90 0.05
CA ASP A 53 7.30 9.65 1.24
C ASP A 53 7.39 10.91 2.09
N PHE A 54 6.78 10.89 3.27
CA PHE A 54 6.90 11.97 4.24
C PHE A 54 8.32 12.04 4.86
N GLY A 55 9.16 11.04 4.63
CA GLY A 55 10.46 10.91 5.25
C GLY A 55 10.32 10.62 6.74
N THR A 56 11.13 11.30 7.55
CA THR A 56 11.06 11.21 9.01
C THR A 56 10.13 12.29 9.56
N ILE A 57 9.11 11.88 10.31
CA ILE A 57 8.14 12.78 10.94
C ILE A 57 8.06 12.51 12.44
N SER A 58 7.88 13.55 13.24
CA SER A 58 7.68 13.42 14.69
C SER A 58 6.19 13.44 15.01
N MET A 59 5.74 12.52 15.86
CA MET A 59 4.37 12.50 16.33
C MET A 59 4.00 13.72 17.17
N ALA A 60 4.99 14.40 17.78
CA ALA A 60 4.80 15.66 18.49
C ALA A 60 4.45 16.85 17.57
N ASN A 61 4.73 16.75 16.26
CA ASN A 61 4.49 17.83 15.30
C ASN A 61 3.05 17.86 14.75
N GLY A 62 2.20 16.93 15.18
CA GLY A 62 0.80 16.85 14.75
C GLY A 62 0.61 16.13 13.41
N LYS A 63 -0.55 16.36 12.78
CA LYS A 63 -0.94 15.72 11.52
C LYS A 63 -0.06 16.20 10.36
N VAL A 64 0.19 15.31 9.41
CA VAL A 64 0.85 15.63 8.13
C VAL A 64 -0.10 15.37 6.97
N GLU A 65 0.05 16.10 5.87
CA GLU A 65 -0.83 16.00 4.71
C GLU A 65 -0.09 16.02 3.38
N HIS A 66 -0.67 15.38 2.36
CA HIS A 66 -0.18 15.43 0.99
C HIS A 66 -1.35 15.42 -0.01
N ASP A 67 -1.25 16.24 -1.05
CA ASP A 67 -2.23 16.33 -2.13
C ASP A 67 -1.73 15.56 -3.36
N PHE A 68 -2.47 14.52 -3.75
CA PHE A 68 -2.28 13.80 -5.01
C PHE A 68 -3.21 14.39 -6.08
N SER A 69 -2.67 14.74 -7.23
CA SER A 69 -3.44 15.29 -8.36
C SER A 69 -3.72 14.24 -9.43
N PHE A 70 -4.93 14.29 -9.98
CA PHE A 70 -5.41 13.39 -11.02
C PHE A 70 -6.11 14.17 -12.12
N THR A 71 -5.93 13.72 -13.36
CA THR A 71 -6.70 14.18 -14.51
C THR A 71 -7.42 12.98 -15.12
N ASN A 72 -8.71 13.12 -15.44
CA ASN A 72 -9.42 12.12 -16.22
C ASN A 72 -8.89 12.12 -17.66
N SER A 73 -7.99 11.20 -17.98
CA SER A 73 -7.42 11.02 -19.33
C SER A 73 -8.17 9.99 -20.17
N GLY A 74 -9.37 9.59 -19.73
CA GLY A 74 -10.23 8.65 -20.46
C GLY A 74 -10.98 9.30 -21.61
N ASP A 75 -11.86 8.53 -22.24
CA ASP A 75 -12.73 8.95 -23.34
C ASP A 75 -14.18 9.25 -22.90
N SER A 76 -14.47 9.07 -21.61
CA SER A 76 -15.79 9.26 -21.02
C SER A 76 -15.68 9.88 -19.63
N VAL A 77 -16.80 10.44 -19.16
CA VAL A 77 -16.88 10.98 -17.80
C VAL A 77 -16.72 9.86 -16.77
N VAL A 78 -16.21 10.20 -15.59
CA VAL A 78 -16.09 9.28 -14.46
C VAL A 78 -16.92 9.80 -13.30
N THR A 79 -17.72 8.93 -12.70
CA THR A 79 -18.44 9.23 -11.45
C THR A 79 -17.62 8.72 -10.28
N VAL A 80 -17.30 9.61 -9.35
CA VAL A 80 -16.61 9.25 -8.11
C VAL A 80 -17.66 8.97 -7.05
N ASN A 81 -17.55 7.82 -6.38
CA ASN A 81 -18.58 7.29 -5.49
C ASN A 81 -18.21 7.42 -4.01
N ARG A 82 -16.95 7.16 -3.66
CA ARG A 82 -16.40 7.32 -2.29
C ARG A 82 -14.89 7.14 -2.29
N ALA A 83 -14.26 7.41 -1.15
CA ALA A 83 -12.92 6.94 -0.83
C ALA A 83 -12.92 6.18 0.50
N ASP A 84 -11.99 5.25 0.67
CA ASP A 84 -11.77 4.49 1.92
C ASP A 84 -10.27 4.52 2.27
N THR A 85 -9.94 4.66 3.55
CA THR A 85 -8.54 4.63 4.04
C THR A 85 -8.17 3.27 4.62
N SER A 86 -6.89 2.89 4.57
CA SER A 86 -6.42 1.60 5.07
C SER A 86 -6.33 1.53 6.60
N CYS A 87 -6.42 2.66 7.30
CA CYS A 87 -6.23 2.80 8.75
C CYS A 87 -7.08 3.96 9.26
N MET A 88 -7.66 3.81 10.47
CA MET A 88 -8.35 4.91 11.15
C MET A 88 -7.46 6.12 11.48
N CYS A 89 -6.14 5.95 11.43
CA CYS A 89 -5.14 7.00 11.60
C CYS A 89 -4.98 7.90 10.36
N THR A 90 -5.76 7.66 9.30
CA THR A 90 -5.70 8.36 8.04
C THR A 90 -7.08 8.83 7.62
N GLU A 91 -7.18 10.10 7.27
CA GLU A 91 -8.34 10.74 6.66
C GLU A 91 -8.03 11.06 5.19
N ALA A 92 -9.06 11.07 4.35
CA ALA A 92 -8.96 11.45 2.95
C ALA A 92 -9.99 12.51 2.60
N VAL A 93 -9.60 13.52 1.83
CA VAL A 93 -10.50 14.58 1.34
C VAL A 93 -10.33 14.71 -0.17
N LEU A 94 -11.44 14.67 -0.91
CA LEU A 94 -11.45 14.85 -2.36
C LEU A 94 -11.92 16.25 -2.72
N ASN A 95 -11.24 16.90 -3.67
CA ASN A 95 -11.63 18.19 -4.20
C ASN A 95 -11.69 18.16 -5.72
N PHE A 96 -12.86 18.45 -6.28
CA PHE A 96 -13.08 18.57 -7.73
C PHE A 96 -14.41 19.27 -8.00
N GLY A 97 -14.55 19.87 -9.19
CA GLY A 97 -15.77 20.60 -9.57
C GLY A 97 -16.12 21.77 -8.64
N GLY A 98 -15.12 22.33 -7.94
CA GLY A 98 -15.30 23.39 -6.94
C GLY A 98 -15.96 22.94 -5.63
N LYS A 99 -16.07 21.62 -5.40
CA LYS A 99 -16.63 21.03 -4.18
C LYS A 99 -15.57 20.23 -3.43
N GLU A 100 -15.78 20.11 -2.13
CA GLU A 100 -15.00 19.26 -1.25
C GLU A 100 -15.87 18.11 -0.74
N PHE A 101 -15.28 16.91 -0.67
CA PHE A 101 -15.95 15.70 -0.21
C PHE A 101 -15.10 14.99 0.84
N GLY A 102 -15.75 14.53 1.90
CA GLY A 102 -15.10 13.87 3.02
C GLY A 102 -15.28 14.64 4.34
N PRO A 103 -14.40 14.41 5.34
CA PRO A 103 -13.31 13.44 5.30
C PRO A 103 -13.82 11.99 5.24
N PHE A 104 -13.10 11.15 4.52
CA PHE A 104 -13.29 9.70 4.46
C PHE A 104 -12.31 9.01 5.39
N GLY A 105 -12.74 7.91 6.00
CA GLY A 105 -11.93 7.09 6.89
C GLY A 105 -11.95 5.62 6.51
N MET A 106 -11.61 4.75 7.46
CA MET A 106 -11.56 3.31 7.24
C MET A 106 -12.97 2.73 7.07
N ALA A 107 -13.15 1.90 6.04
CA ALA A 107 -14.44 1.26 5.75
C ALA A 107 -14.96 0.45 6.96
N GLY A 108 -16.27 0.53 7.21
CA GLY A 108 -16.93 -0.18 8.31
C GLY A 108 -16.80 0.48 9.69
N MET A 109 -16.05 1.57 9.81
CA MET A 109 -15.91 2.34 11.05
C MET A 109 -16.63 3.68 10.93
N GLY A 110 -17.92 3.70 11.30
CA GLY A 110 -18.74 4.92 11.33
C GLY A 110 -19.42 5.28 10.01
N PHE A 111 -19.81 6.55 9.88
CA PHE A 111 -20.49 7.06 8.69
C PHE A 111 -19.47 7.37 7.58
N ALA A 112 -19.60 6.71 6.44
CA ALA A 112 -18.87 7.08 5.23
C ALA A 112 -19.77 7.99 4.38
N PRO A 113 -19.37 9.25 4.12
CA PRO A 113 -20.10 10.08 3.18
C PRO A 113 -20.14 9.39 1.81
N SER A 114 -21.23 9.56 1.07
CA SER A 114 -21.28 9.11 -0.33
C SER A 114 -21.06 10.30 -1.25
N ILE A 115 -20.33 10.08 -2.32
CA ILE A 115 -20.17 11.00 -3.45
C ILE A 115 -20.99 10.43 -4.60
N ASN A 116 -21.54 11.30 -5.45
CA ASN A 116 -22.14 10.93 -6.73
C ASN A 116 -21.88 12.05 -7.74
N GLU A 117 -20.60 12.40 -7.89
CA GLU A 117 -20.18 13.60 -8.62
C GLU A 117 -19.23 13.21 -9.74
N VAL A 118 -19.34 13.98 -10.82
CA VAL A 118 -18.77 13.61 -12.12
C VAL A 118 -17.50 14.41 -12.38
N VAL A 119 -16.42 13.71 -12.72
CA VAL A 119 -15.19 14.28 -13.28
C VAL A 119 -15.29 14.18 -14.81
N PRO A 120 -15.44 15.30 -15.54
CA PRO A 120 -15.50 15.28 -17.00
C PRO A 120 -14.19 14.82 -17.62
N VAL A 121 -14.19 14.46 -18.90
CA VAL A 121 -12.96 14.19 -19.66
C VAL A 121 -12.04 15.42 -19.62
N GLY A 122 -10.78 15.22 -19.28
CA GLY A 122 -9.81 16.29 -19.04
C GLY A 122 -10.01 17.05 -17.73
N GLY A 123 -11.03 16.70 -16.93
CA GLY A 123 -11.27 17.29 -15.61
C GLY A 123 -10.24 16.84 -14.59
N GLU A 124 -9.94 17.74 -13.65
CA GLU A 124 -8.97 17.53 -12.58
C GLU A 124 -9.65 17.20 -11.23
N MET A 125 -8.93 16.45 -10.41
CA MET A 125 -9.32 16.11 -9.04
C MET A 125 -8.08 16.03 -8.16
N ASN A 126 -8.18 16.56 -6.94
CA ASN A 126 -7.17 16.39 -5.91
C ASN A 126 -7.68 15.45 -4.80
N LEU A 127 -6.79 14.59 -4.33
CA LEU A 127 -6.98 13.75 -3.15
C LEU A 127 -5.96 14.17 -2.09
N ARG A 128 -6.44 14.81 -1.03
CA ARG A 128 -5.65 15.08 0.17
C ARG A 128 -5.67 13.86 1.07
N THR A 129 -4.50 13.35 1.40
CA THR A 129 -4.32 12.39 2.49
C THR A 129 -3.86 13.12 3.74
N ILE A 130 -4.46 12.82 4.89
CA ILE A 130 -4.12 13.42 6.18
C ILE A 130 -3.80 12.28 7.14
N PHE A 131 -2.60 12.26 7.69
CA PHE A 131 -2.12 11.23 8.61
C PHE A 131 -1.92 11.81 10.00
N ASP A 132 -2.49 11.14 11.01
CA ASP A 132 -2.22 11.42 12.42
C ASP A 132 -1.18 10.43 12.98
N PRO A 133 0.10 10.84 13.10
CA PRO A 133 1.15 9.99 13.67
C PRO A 133 0.95 9.71 15.17
N ALA A 134 0.14 10.49 15.88
CA ALA A 134 -0.10 10.35 17.31
C ALA A 134 -1.28 9.42 17.64
N ALA A 135 -2.08 8.99 16.65
CA ALA A 135 -3.30 8.20 16.83
C ALA A 135 -3.14 6.90 17.65
N HIS A 136 -1.95 6.30 17.64
CA HIS A 136 -1.65 5.06 18.38
C HIS A 136 -0.69 5.25 19.55
N GLY A 137 -0.35 6.50 19.91
CA GLY A 137 0.67 6.79 20.90
C GLY A 137 2.01 6.10 20.56
N PRO A 138 2.83 5.72 21.57
CA PRO A 138 4.14 5.11 21.34
C PRO A 138 4.13 3.85 20.44
N SER A 139 3.01 3.15 20.35
CA SER A 139 2.85 1.99 19.47
C SER A 139 2.83 2.35 17.98
N GLY A 140 2.67 3.63 17.63
CA GLY A 140 2.70 4.16 16.26
C GLY A 140 4.10 4.55 15.77
N ILE A 141 5.14 4.43 16.60
CA ILE A 141 6.54 4.75 16.24
C ILE A 141 7.11 3.67 15.32
N GLY A 142 7.88 4.10 14.31
CA GLY A 142 8.55 3.23 13.35
C GLY A 142 8.09 3.46 11.92
N ALA A 143 8.49 2.56 11.01
CA ALA A 143 8.12 2.65 9.61
C ALA A 143 6.64 2.30 9.43
N ILE A 144 5.94 3.12 8.65
CA ILE A 144 4.54 2.93 8.30
C ILE A 144 4.34 3.06 6.80
N GLU A 145 3.31 2.38 6.31
CA GLU A 145 2.75 2.55 4.97
C GLU A 145 1.23 2.57 5.08
N ARG A 146 0.58 3.52 4.40
CA ARG A 146 -0.87 3.67 4.39
C ARG A 146 -1.36 3.86 2.98
N GLN A 147 -2.59 3.47 2.74
CA GLN A 147 -3.22 3.51 1.42
C GLN A 147 -4.58 4.18 1.50
N VAL A 148 -4.95 4.88 0.43
CA VAL A 148 -6.28 5.41 0.22
C VAL A 148 -6.80 4.90 -1.11
N THR A 149 -7.98 4.28 -1.09
CA THR A 149 -8.64 3.74 -2.27
C THR A 149 -9.81 4.64 -2.64
N VAL A 150 -9.86 5.08 -3.90
CA VAL A 150 -10.98 5.84 -4.47
C VAL A 150 -11.79 4.92 -5.37
N TYR A 151 -13.12 4.92 -5.18
CA TYR A 151 -14.06 4.08 -5.92
C TYR A 151 -14.86 4.92 -6.91
N THR A 152 -14.98 4.42 -8.13
CA THR A 152 -15.67 5.08 -9.25
C THR A 152 -16.58 4.09 -9.98
N ASP A 153 -17.40 4.59 -10.90
CA ASP A 153 -18.16 3.76 -11.84
C ASP A 153 -17.29 3.03 -12.88
N LYS A 154 -16.02 3.44 -13.04
CA LYS A 154 -15.03 2.83 -13.95
C LYS A 154 -14.02 1.93 -13.24
N GLY A 155 -14.29 1.52 -11.99
CA GLY A 155 -13.38 0.74 -11.16
C GLY A 155 -12.83 1.55 -9.99
N GLN A 156 -11.66 1.17 -9.49
CA GLN A 156 -11.03 1.84 -8.35
C GLN A 156 -9.58 2.18 -8.65
N PHE A 157 -9.01 3.12 -7.92
CA PHE A 157 -7.58 3.38 -7.94
C PHE A 157 -7.08 3.72 -6.53
N GLN A 158 -5.77 3.64 -6.34
CA GLN A 158 -5.16 3.78 -5.02
C GLN A 158 -3.98 4.74 -5.06
N VAL A 159 -3.79 5.42 -3.94
CA VAL A 159 -2.53 6.09 -3.59
C VAL A 159 -1.96 5.47 -2.33
N ALA A 160 -0.66 5.55 -2.17
CA ALA A 160 0.02 5.14 -0.97
C ALA A 160 0.93 6.25 -0.45
N PHE A 161 1.17 6.26 0.86
CA PHE A 161 2.26 7.01 1.42
C PHE A 161 2.99 6.21 2.49
N LYS A 162 4.25 6.57 2.72
CA LYS A 162 5.09 6.01 3.77
C LYS A 162 5.72 7.11 4.62
N ALA A 163 6.12 6.73 5.81
CA ALA A 163 6.88 7.59 6.72
C ALA A 163 7.68 6.75 7.72
N LEU A 164 8.69 7.37 8.33
CA LEU A 164 9.31 6.92 9.56
C LEU A 164 8.83 7.82 10.70
N VAL A 165 7.98 7.29 11.57
CA VAL A 165 7.43 8.03 12.73
C VAL A 165 8.42 7.96 13.89
N THR A 166 8.75 9.10 14.46
CA THR A 166 9.54 9.26 15.68
C THR A 166 8.66 9.81 16.81
N PRO A 167 9.13 9.73 18.07
CA PRO A 167 8.58 10.53 19.15
C PRO A 167 8.41 12.01 18.77
#